data_AF-A0A3D0ZW42-F1
#
_entry.id   AF-A0A3D0ZW42-F1
#
_cell.length_a   1.000
_cell.length_b   1.000
_cell.length_c   1.000
_cell.angle_alpha   90.00
_cell.angle_beta   90.00
_cell.angle_gamma   90.00
#
_symmetry.space_group_name_H-M   'P 1'
#
loop_
_entity.id
_entity.type
_entity.pdbx_description
1 polymer ?
#
loop_
_entity_poly.entity_id
_entity_poly.type
_entity_poly.pdbx_seq_one_letter_code
_entity_poly.pdbx_strand_id
1 'polypeptide(L)' 'MSKHMTLKQRRRHRELVAEFDRLKPKLPPIDFELGKDSEQDEQYREVIEAFNIVVEEMHAIEEAASQGH' A
#
# COMPACT_ATOMS: atom_id res chain seq x y z
N MET A 1 1.91 6.06 23.52
CA MET A 1 3.16 6.63 22.98
C MET A 1 2.83 7.35 21.68
N SER A 2 3.09 8.66 21.55
CA SER A 2 2.82 9.38 20.30
C SER A 2 3.94 9.11 19.31
N LYS A 3 3.67 8.32 18.26
CA LYS A 3 4.58 8.10 17.12
C LYS A 3 5.08 9.47 16.62
N HIS A 4 6.35 9.79 16.81
CA HIS A 4 6.93 11.06 16.34
C HIS A 4 7.63 10.83 14.99
N MET A 5 6.85 10.90 13.91
CA MET A 5 7.41 10.92 12.55
C MET A 5 8.18 12.22 12.30
N THR A 6 9.34 12.13 11.66
CA THR A 6 10.06 13.29 11.10
C THR A 6 9.25 13.97 9.99
N LEU A 7 9.62 15.20 9.61
CA LEU A 7 8.97 15.91 8.50
C LEU A 7 9.08 15.12 7.17
N LYS A 8 10.23 14.49 6.92
CA LYS A 8 10.47 13.67 5.73
C LYS A 8 9.56 12.43 5.72
N GLN A 9 9.47 11.71 6.85
CA GLN A 9 8.58 10.55 7.00
C GLN A 9 7.11 10.93 6.81
N ARG A 10 6.65 12.03 7.42
CA ARG A 10 5.26 12.52 7.23
C ARG A 10 4.95 12.85 5.78
N ARG A 11 5.90 13.48 5.06
CA ARG A 11 5.73 13.79 3.65
C ARG A 11 5.60 12.52 2.82
N ARG A 12 6.52 11.57 2.99
CA ARG A 12 6.48 10.30 2.27
C ARG A 12 5.22 9.49 2.59
N HIS A 13 4.82 9.45 3.86
CA HIS A 13 3.59 8.79 4.27
C HIS A 13 2.34 9.40 3.59
N ARG A 14 2.27 10.73 3.39
CA ARG A 14 1.17 11.35 2.63
C ARG A 14 1.19 10.98 1.15
N GLU A 15 2.37 10.90 0.54
CA GLU A 15 2.52 10.45 -0.85
C GLU A 15 2.03 9.00 -1.00
N LEU A 16 2.41 8.12 -0.07
CA LEU A 16 1.96 6.73 -0.05
C LEU A 16 0.45 6.59 0.19
N VAL A 17 -0.15 7.41 1.06
CA VAL A 17 -1.61 7.43 1.23
C VAL A 17 -2.32 7.81 -0.07
N ALA A 18 -1.81 8.79 -0.81
CA ALA A 18 -2.38 9.16 -2.11
C ALA A 18 -2.23 8.03 -3.14
N GLU A 19 -1.13 7.28 -3.10
CA GLU A 19 -0.90 6.12 -3.96
C GLU A 19 -1.83 4.94 -3.59
N PHE A 20 -2.02 4.71 -2.29
CA PHE A 20 -2.98 3.74 -1.76
C PHE A 20 -4.40 4.04 -2.25
N ASP A 21 -4.85 5.30 -2.13
CA ASP A 21 -6.19 5.71 -2.59
C ASP A 21 -6.36 5.54 -4.11
N ARG A 22 -5.28 5.69 -4.89
CA ARG A 22 -5.28 5.49 -6.33
C ARG A 22 -5.34 4.01 -6.73
N LEU A 23 -4.73 3.12 -5.94
CA LEU A 23 -4.68 1.68 -6.20
C LEU A 23 -5.93 0.96 -5.71
N LYS A 24 -6.52 1.40 -4.60
CA LYS A 24 -7.71 0.80 -3.99
C LYS A 24 -8.86 0.46 -4.96
N PRO A 25 -9.30 1.35 -5.88
CA PRO A 25 -10.39 1.03 -6.81
C PRO A 25 -10.00 0.05 -7.93
N LYS A 26 -8.71 -0.27 -8.08
CA LYS A 26 -8.19 -1.21 -9.09
C LYS A 26 -7.99 -2.62 -8.54
N LEU A 27 -8.14 -2.81 -7.23
CA LEU A 27 -8.05 -4.12 -6.60
C LEU A 27 -9.19 -5.01 -7.10
N PRO A 28 -8.98 -6.34 -7.12
CA PRO A 28 -10.02 -7.26 -7.49
C PRO A 28 -11.28 -7.07 -6.63
N PRO A 29 -12.47 -7.14 -7.23
CA PRO A 29 -13.71 -7.12 -6.47
C PRO A 29 -13.81 -8.37 -5.58
N ILE A 30 -14.70 -8.31 -4.59
CA ILE A 30 -14.83 -9.37 -3.57
C ILE A 30 -15.21 -10.73 -4.18
N ASP A 31 -15.89 -10.72 -5.32
CA ASP A 31 -16.32 -11.90 -6.08
C ASP A 31 -15.33 -12.34 -7.16
N PHE A 32 -14.14 -11.74 -7.21
CA PHE A 32 -13.08 -12.18 -8.10
C PHE A 32 -12.60 -13.60 -7.77
N GLU A 33 -12.55 -14.46 -8.78
CA GLU A 33 -12.03 -15.82 -8.68
C GLU A 33 -10.82 -15.97 -9.59
N LEU A 34 -9.67 -16.27 -8.99
CA LEU A 34 -8.41 -16.54 -9.70
C LEU A 34 -8.58 -17.75 -10.64
N GLY A 35 -8.08 -17.64 -11.87
CA GLY A 35 -8.06 -18.72 -12.85
C GLY A 35 -9.29 -18.77 -13.77
N LYS A 36 -10.25 -17.85 -13.62
CA LYS A 36 -11.38 -17.71 -14.57
C LYS A 36 -11.00 -16.93 -15.82
N ASP A 37 -10.09 -15.96 -15.69
CA ASP A 37 -9.66 -15.09 -16.78
C ASP A 37 -8.18 -14.73 -16.57
N SER A 38 -7.30 -15.29 -17.39
CA SER A 38 -5.86 -15.10 -17.28
C SER A 38 -5.41 -13.66 -17.49
N GLU A 39 -6.14 -12.88 -18.29
CA GLU A 39 -5.81 -11.47 -18.54
C GLU A 39 -6.14 -10.63 -17.30
N GLN A 40 -7.30 -10.88 -16.68
CA GLN A 40 -7.67 -10.24 -15.42
C GLN A 40 -6.76 -10.69 -14.26
N ASP A 41 -6.40 -11.97 -14.20
CA ASP A 41 -5.49 -12.50 -13.19
C ASP A 41 -4.14 -11.77 -13.22
N GLU A 42 -3.59 -11.52 -14.42
CA GLU A 42 -2.33 -10.79 -14.60
C GLU A 42 -2.48 -9.31 -14.17
N GLN A 43 -3.55 -8.64 -14.59
CA GLN A 43 -3.81 -7.25 -14.19
C GLN A 43 -3.95 -7.10 -12.67
N TYR A 44 -4.72 -7.98 -12.02
CA TYR A 44 -4.88 -7.92 -10.57
C TYR A 44 -3.61 -8.30 -9.82
N ARG A 45 -2.78 -9.19 -10.37
CA ARG A 45 -1.48 -9.50 -9.79
C ARG A 45 -0.60 -8.26 -9.70
N GLU A 46 -0.50 -7.48 -10.78
CA GLU A 46 0.30 -6.24 -10.79
C GLU A 46 -0.25 -5.21 -9.79
N VAL A 47 -1.57 -5.06 -9.72
CA VAL A 47 -2.19 -4.10 -8.79
C VAL A 47 -1.98 -4.54 -7.34
N ILE A 48 -2.13 -5.83 -7.03
CA ILE A 48 -1.89 -6.36 -5.68
C ILE A 48 -0.43 -6.18 -5.29
N GLU A 49 0.51 -6.43 -6.20
CA GLU A 49 1.95 -6.23 -5.93
C GLU A 49 2.24 -4.76 -5.61
N ALA A 50 1.77 -3.83 -6.45
CA ALA A 50 1.92 -2.39 -6.20
C ALA A 50 1.27 -1.96 -4.88
N PHE A 51 0.09 -2.50 -4.57
CA PHE A 51 -0.62 -2.20 -3.32
C PHE A 51 0.15 -2.71 -2.09
N ASN A 52 0.69 -3.92 -2.15
CA ASN A 52 1.50 -4.49 -1.08
C ASN A 52 2.75 -3.66 -0.82
N ILE A 53 3.46 -3.21 -1.86
CA ILE A 53 4.64 -2.34 -1.73
C ILE A 53 4.29 -1.05 -0.98
N VAL A 54 3.17 -0.41 -1.33
CA VAL A 54 2.72 0.82 -0.68
C VAL A 54 2.42 0.57 0.80
N VAL A 55 1.70 -0.50 1.13
CA VAL A 55 1.36 -0.86 2.52
C VAL A 55 2.62 -1.19 3.34
N GLU A 56 3.55 -1.96 2.77
CA GLU A 56 4.81 -2.30 3.42
C GLU A 56 5.66 -1.05 3.69
N GLU A 57 5.74 -0.12 2.74
CA GLU A 57 6.48 1.12 2.93
C GLU A 57 5.84 2.02 3.99
N MET A 58 4.51 2.11 4.01
CA MET A 58 3.79 2.82 5.07
C MET A 58 4.08 2.20 6.44
N HIS A 59 4.02 0.87 6.55
CA HIS A 59 4.33 0.14 7.78
C HIS A 59 5.77 0.40 8.24
N ALA A 60 6.75 0.33 7.33
CA ALA A 60 8.15 0.61 7.65
C ALA A 60 8.37 2.05 8.16
N ILE A 61 7.65 3.04 7.61
CA ILE A 61 7.70 4.42 8.10
C ILE A 61 7.12 4.51 9.52
N GLU A 62 6.03 3.81 9.80
CA GLU A 62 5.42 3.78 11.11
C GLU A 62 6.28 3.06 12.16
N GLU A 63 6.94 1.96 11.78
CA GLU A 63 7.90 1.24 12.62
C GLU A 63 9.14 2.08 12.91
N ALA A 64 9.71 2.73 11.90
CA ALA A 64 10.84 3.63 12.10
C ALA A 64 10.49 4.82 13.01
N ALA A 65 9.24 5.27 12.99
CA ALA A 65 8.74 6.32 13.89
C ALA A 65 8.42 5.81 15.30
N SER A 66 8.26 4.50 15.51
CA SER A 66 8.04 3.89 16.82
C SER A 66 9.34 3.52 17.52
N GLN A 67 10.39 3.15 16.77
CA GLN A 67 11.70 2.78 17.29
C GLN A 67 12.65 3.97 17.52
N GLY A 68 12.32 5.17 17.04
CA GLY A 68 13.15 6.37 17.18
C GLY A 68 13.13 7.04 18.57
N HIS A 69 12.83 6.30 19.63
CA HIS A 69 12.73 6.81 21.01
C HIS A 69 13.61 6.01 21.98
#